data_AF-A0A2N5M3C5-F1
#
_entry.id   AF-A0A2N5M3C5-F1
#
_cell.length_a   1.000
_cell.length_b   1.000
_cell.length_c   1.000
_cell.angle_alpha   90.00
_cell.angle_beta   90.00
_cell.angle_gamma   90.00
#
_symmetry.space_group_name_H-M   'P 1'
#
loop_
_entity.id
_entity.type
_entity.pdbx_description
1 polymer ?
#
loop_
_entity_poly.entity_id
_entity_poly.type
_entity_poly.pdbx_seq_one_letter_code
_entity_poly.pdbx_strand_id
1 'polypeptide(L)' 'MEKEILFQLIESMIISSSKKPKYMSISTVKVADLLERSLSEIEKGLGELVQEGRLRTSKLEKPPYNTIYMLP' A
#
# COMPACT_ATOMS: atom_id res chain seq x y z
N MET A 1 12.57 6.96 6.32
CA MET A 1 11.14 7.33 6.44
C MET A 1 10.61 6.84 7.76
N GLU A 2 9.77 7.64 8.43
CA GLU A 2 8.96 7.13 9.53
C GLU A 2 7.90 6.18 8.96
N LYS A 3 8.09 4.87 9.17
CA LYS A 3 7.19 3.83 8.68
C LYS A 3 5.74 4.04 9.12
N GLU A 4 5.54 4.67 10.27
CA GLU A 4 4.21 4.96 10.79
C GLU A 4 3.43 5.94 9.90
N ILE A 5 4.12 6.96 9.34
CA ILE A 5 3.50 7.91 8.42
C ILE A 5 3.05 7.19 7.14
N LEU A 6 3.90 6.31 6.60
CA LEU A 6 3.54 5.49 5.43
C LEU A 6 2.33 4.60 5.75
N PHE A 7 2.35 3.92 6.89
CA PHE A 7 1.25 3.04 7.28
C PHE A 7 -0.07 3.81 7.42
N GLN A 8 -0.08 4.93 8.14
CA GLN A 8 -1.28 5.75 8.33
C GLN A 8 -1.86 6.24 7.01
N LEU A 9 -1.00 6.66 6.07
CA LEU A 9 -1.43 7.07 4.74
C LEU A 9 -2.09 5.89 4.00
N ILE A 10 -1.43 4.73 3.97
CA ILE A 10 -1.94 3.54 3.28
C ILE A 10 -3.24 3.02 3.92
N GLU A 11 -3.31 3.01 5.25
CA GLU A 11 -4.50 2.62 6.00
C GLU A 11 -5.69 3.51 5.64
N SER A 12 -5.51 4.83 5.65
CA SER A 12 -6.54 5.79 5.23
C SER A 12 -7.00 5.56 3.78
N MET A 13 -6.06 5.28 2.87
CA MET A 13 -6.38 4.94 1.48
C MET A 13 -7.20 3.64 1.38
N ILE A 14 -6.87 2.60 2.13
CA ILE A 14 -7.59 1.33 2.11
C ILE A 14 -9.00 1.48 2.73
N ILE A 15 -9.11 2.19 3.87
CA ILE A 15 -10.39 2.42 4.56
C ILE A 15 -11.36 3.22 3.68
N SER A 16 -10.86 4.23 2.96
CA SER A 16 -11.64 5.05 2.04
C SER A 16 -12.03 4.33 0.73
N SER A 17 -11.46 3.16 0.44
CA SER A 17 -11.84 2.34 -0.73
C SER A 17 -13.32 1.99 -0.71
N SER A 18 -14.02 2.11 -1.84
CA SER A 18 -15.42 1.68 -1.95
C SER A 18 -15.59 0.15 -2.02
N LYS A 19 -14.50 -0.61 -2.15
CA LYS A 19 -14.53 -2.07 -2.34
C LYS A 19 -14.88 -2.84 -1.06
N LYS A 20 -15.48 -4.03 -1.23
CA LYS A 20 -15.75 -5.02 -0.17
C LYS A 20 -15.22 -6.39 -0.64
N PRO A 21 -14.26 -7.03 0.04
CA PRO A 21 -13.50 -6.53 1.19
C PRO A 21 -12.72 -5.24 0.87
N LYS A 22 -12.30 -4.51 1.91
CA LYS A 22 -11.57 -3.24 1.74
C LYS A 22 -10.15 -3.52 1.26
N TYR A 23 -9.88 -3.16 0.01
CA TYR A 23 -8.55 -3.25 -0.59
C TYR A 23 -8.35 -2.14 -1.61
N MET A 24 -7.08 -1.82 -1.90
CA MET A 24 -6.73 -0.82 -2.91
C MET A 24 -5.46 -1.23 -3.65
N SER A 25 -5.41 -0.89 -4.94
CA SER A 25 -4.16 -0.89 -5.71
C SER A 25 -3.43 0.40 -5.37
N ILE A 26 -2.21 0.32 -4.84
CA ILE A 26 -1.43 1.48 -4.42
C ILE A 26 -0.32 1.69 -5.45
N SER A 27 -0.27 2.87 -6.05
CA SER A 27 0.84 3.27 -6.92
C SER A 27 1.98 3.77 -6.06
N THR A 28 3.10 3.03 -6.04
CA THR A 28 4.32 3.43 -5.31
C THR A 28 4.88 4.75 -5.80
N VAL A 29 4.77 5.03 -7.11
CA VAL A 29 5.15 6.31 -7.71
C VAL A 29 4.33 7.45 -7.11
N LYS A 30 3.00 7.29 -6.99
CA LYS A 30 2.13 8.31 -6.41
C LYS A 30 2.42 8.54 -4.92
N VAL A 31 2.67 7.47 -4.18
CA VAL A 31 3.00 7.57 -2.75
C VAL A 31 4.37 8.24 -2.54
N ALA A 32 5.34 7.92 -3.40
CA ALA A 32 6.66 8.56 -3.38
C ALA A 32 6.56 10.07 -3.62
N ASP A 33 5.74 10.49 -4.59
CA ASP A 33 5.44 11.89 -4.87
C ASP A 33 4.75 12.58 -3.67
N LEU A 34 3.70 11.97 -3.11
CA LEU A 34 2.97 12.51 -1.95
C LEU A 34 3.81 12.69 -0.68
N LEU A 35 4.81 11.83 -0.49
CA LEU A 35 5.68 11.86 0.68
C LEU A 35 7.02 12.56 0.40
N GLU A 36 7.24 13.05 -0.83
CA GLU A 36 8.51 13.61 -1.31
C GLU A 36 9.70 12.66 -1.03
N ARG A 37 9.50 11.37 -1.28
CA ARG A 37 10.50 10.30 -1.06
C ARG A 37 10.84 9.57 -2.34
N SER A 38 11.92 8.79 -2.28
CA SER A 38 12.31 7.92 -3.40
C SER A 38 11.37 6.72 -3.52
N LEU A 39 11.18 6.23 -4.75
CA LEU A 39 10.40 5.02 -5.03
C LEU A 39 10.91 3.82 -4.22
N SER A 40 12.23 3.65 -4.17
CA SER A 40 12.88 2.54 -3.47
C SER A 40 12.60 2.56 -1.95
N GLU A 41 12.53 3.75 -1.35
CA GLU A 41 12.19 3.90 0.07
C GLU A 41 10.73 3.50 0.35
N ILE A 42 9.80 3.85 -0.55
CA ILE A 42 8.39 3.45 -0.44
C ILE A 42 8.21 1.95 -0.63
N GLU A 43 8.85 1.37 -1.65
CA GLU A 43 8.77 -0.07 -1.92
C GLU A 43 9.33 -0.89 -0.75
N LYS A 44 10.46 -0.46 -0.20
CA LYS A 44 11.05 -1.07 1.00
C LYS A 44 10.10 -0.97 2.19
N GLY A 45 9.53 0.21 2.46
CA GLY A 45 8.60 0.40 3.58
C GLY A 45 7.33 -0.42 3.46
N LEU A 46 6.74 -0.51 2.26
CA LEU A 46 5.58 -1.37 2.00
C LEU A 46 5.92 -2.84 2.21
N GLY A 47 7.09 -3.29 1.75
CA GLY A 47 7.58 -4.65 1.98
C GLY A 47 7.73 -4.97 3.47
N GLU A 48 8.31 -4.06 4.24
CA GLU A 48 8.44 -4.20 5.70
C GLU A 48 7.07 -4.26 6.39
N LEU A 49 6.11 -3.40 6.03
CA LEU A 49 4.76 -3.44 6.59
C LEU A 49 4.01 -4.75 6.28
N VAL A 50 4.29 -5.37 5.12
CA VAL A 50 3.74 -6.69 4.77
C VAL A 50 4.42 -7.79 5.59
N GLN A 51 5.75 -7.75 5.74
CA GLN A 51 6.50 -8.71 6.55
C GLN A 51 6.11 -8.65 8.03
N GLU A 52 5.87 -7.45 8.56
CA GLU A 52 5.40 -7.20 9.92
C GLU A 52 3.93 -7.64 10.14
N GLY A 53 3.22 -8.01 9.07
CA GLY A 53 1.81 -8.40 9.14
C GLY A 53 0.84 -7.24 9.33
N ARG A 54 1.30 -5.99 9.21
CA ARG A 54 0.47 -4.79 9.26
C ARG A 54 -0.34 -4.59 7.98
N LEU A 55 0.17 -5.11 6.86
CA LEU A 55 -0.53 -5.14 5.58
C LEU A 55 -0.52 -6.56 5.01
N ARG A 56 -1.54 -6.88 4.21
CA ARG A 56 -1.53 -8.05 3.32
C ARG A 56 -1.48 -7.58 1.88
N THR A 57 -0.76 -8.33 1.06
CA THR A 57 -0.68 -8.08 -0.39
C THR A 57 -1.13 -9.30 -1.18
N SER A 58 -1.78 -9.05 -2.31
CA SER A 58 -2.17 -10.08 -3.27
C SER A 58 -2.14 -9.50 -4.69
N LYS A 59 -2.09 -10.35 -5.70
CA LYS A 59 -2.16 -9.94 -7.11
C LYS A 59 -3.54 -10.29 -7.65
N LEU A 60 -4.19 -9.35 -8.33
CA LEU A 60 -5.45 -9.66 -9.01
C LEU A 60 -5.21 -10.73 -10.08
N GLU A 61 -6.03 -11.77 -10.08
CA GLU A 61 -5.95 -12.88 -11.06
C GLU A 61 -6.51 -12.52 -12.44
N LYS A 62 -7.16 -11.36 -12.55
CA LYS A 62 -7.78 -10.84 -13.78
C LYS A 62 -7.23 -9.46 -14.09
N PRO A 63 -7.26 -9.03 -15.37
CA PRO A 63 -6.90 -7.67 -15.75
C PRO A 63 -7.60 -6.65 -14.85
N PRO A 64 -6.89 -5.63 -14.34
CA PRO A 64 -5.55 -5.18 -14.77
C PRO A 64 -4.35 -5.91 -14.12
N TYR A 65 -4.56 -7.00 -13.37
CA TYR A 65 -3.49 -7.77 -12.69
C TYR A 65 -2.66 -6.98 -11.68
N ASN A 66 -3.24 -5.90 -11.14
CA ASN A 66 -2.56 -5.05 -10.18
C ASN A 66 -2.29 -5.80 -8.88
N THR A 67 -1.17 -5.44 -8.24
CA THR A 67 -0.95 -5.72 -6.83
C THR A 67 -1.91 -4.88 -6.00
N ILE A 68 -2.60 -5.53 -5.06
CA ILE A 68 -3.52 -4.91 -4.13
C ILE A 68 -3.01 -5.08 -2.71
N TYR A 69 -3.37 -4.11 -1.87
CA TYR A 69 -3.07 -4.08 -0.45
C TYR A 69 -4.38 -4.04 0.34
N MET A 70 -4.39 -4.72 1.48
CA MET A 70 -5.53 -4.76 2.41
C MET A 70 -5.02 -4.80 3.85
N LEU A 71 -5.86 -4.33 4.77
CA LEU A 71 -5.61 -4.49 6.19
C LEU A 71 -5.82 -5.97 6.60
N PRO A 72 -5.21 -6.44 7.71
CA PRO A 72 -5.27 -7.84 8.16
C PRO A 72 -6.68 -8.37 8.47
#